data_AF-A0A8H9KX44-F1
#
_entry.id   AF-A0A8H9KX44-F1
#
_cell.length_a   1.000
_cell.length_b   1.000
_cell.length_c   1.000
_cell.angle_alpha   90.00
_cell.angle_beta   90.00
_cell.angle_gamma   90.00
#
_symmetry.space_group_name_H-M   'P 1'
#
loop_
_entity.id
_entity.type
_entity.pdbx_description
1 polymer ?
#
loop_
_entity_poly.entity_id
_entity_poly.type
_entity_poly.pdbx_seq_one_letter_code
_entity_poly.pdbx_strand_id
1 'polypeptide(L)'
;MEHLKKDLGTLKKGATVVVTLRNQANVLLMDSNNYRRYASGRGGNIKYVGGLVKRGPARITVPTNGHWILAVDLGGAAGRINAKVSVEAPPRGNLPEFRSAAEPTLSGSIATRTPTPPTSATELNGQTWDVFLSHASEDKETVAVPLAKALEARGITVWLDQAVIRMGDSLRQRIDRGIRSSRFAAVVLSDAYFSKGWTQYELDGIVTLGVGGRQNLLPIWHGVNQAGVAANSPSLADKLARSTADTTIHAIADEITELVNDARRAEGQRGHNAAD
;
A
#
# COMPACT_ATOMS: atom_id res chain seq x y z
N MET A 1 -41.71 -3.98 6.24
CA MET A 1 -40.80 -4.89 5.49
C MET A 1 -40.08 -5.77 6.50
N GLU A 2 -40.23 -7.08 6.37
CA GLU A 2 -39.52 -8.04 7.23
C GLU A 2 -38.03 -8.00 6.90
N HIS A 3 -37.20 -7.72 7.91
CA HIS A 3 -35.76 -7.63 7.77
C HIS A 3 -35.08 -8.22 8.99
N LEU A 4 -33.91 -8.82 8.79
CA LEU A 4 -33.03 -9.23 9.86
C LEU A 4 -32.26 -8.01 10.36
N LYS A 5 -32.42 -7.66 11.64
CA LYS A 5 -31.60 -6.65 12.32
C LYS A 5 -30.44 -7.32 13.06
N LYS A 6 -29.22 -6.84 12.85
CA LYS A 6 -28.07 -7.15 13.70
C LYS A 6 -27.45 -5.86 14.22
N ASP A 7 -27.49 -5.68 15.53
CA ASP A 7 -26.74 -4.61 16.20
C ASP A 7 -25.26 -5.02 16.29
N LEU A 8 -24.36 -4.18 15.78
CA LEU A 8 -22.92 -4.43 15.77
C LEU A 8 -22.19 -3.62 16.84
N GLY A 9 -22.89 -2.76 17.59
CA GLY A 9 -22.28 -1.88 18.58
C GLY A 9 -21.36 -0.82 17.96
N THR A 10 -20.42 -0.32 18.77
CA THR A 10 -19.44 0.68 18.35
C THR A 10 -18.31 0.03 17.54
N LEU A 11 -18.22 0.37 16.26
CA LEU A 11 -17.17 -0.09 15.36
C LEU A 11 -16.22 1.05 15.00
N LYS A 12 -14.93 0.70 14.86
CA LYS A 12 -13.91 1.60 14.35
C LYS A 12 -14.00 1.68 12.82
N LYS A 13 -13.70 2.85 12.28
CA LYS A 13 -13.48 3.07 10.86
C LYS A 13 -12.49 2.05 10.31
N GLY A 14 -12.81 1.48 9.14
CA GLY A 14 -12.01 0.44 8.50
C GLY A 14 -12.37 -0.99 8.94
N ALA A 15 -13.11 -1.19 10.03
CA ALA A 15 -13.62 -2.51 10.39
C ALA A 15 -14.44 -3.10 9.24
N THR A 16 -14.32 -4.40 8.99
CA THR A 16 -15.03 -5.05 7.87
C THR A 16 -16.14 -5.91 8.41
N VAL A 17 -17.38 -5.57 8.05
CA VAL A 17 -18.56 -6.39 8.31
C VAL A 17 -18.67 -7.41 7.19
N VAL A 18 -18.46 -8.68 7.52
CA VAL A 18 -18.56 -9.81 6.59
C VAL A 18 -19.92 -10.48 6.76
N VAL A 19 -20.67 -10.55 5.66
CA VAL A 19 -22.04 -11.08 5.64
C VAL A 19 -22.10 -12.25 4.66
N THR A 20 -22.24 -13.46 5.20
CA THR A 20 -22.46 -14.67 4.39
C THR A 20 -23.96 -14.89 4.20
N LEU A 21 -24.40 -14.90 2.95
CA LEU A 21 -25.79 -15.12 2.55
C LEU A 21 -25.89 -16.40 1.73
N ARG A 22 -26.99 -17.14 1.88
CA ARG A 22 -27.32 -18.28 1.00
C ARG A 22 -28.03 -17.84 -0.28
N ASN A 23 -28.90 -16.84 -0.18
CA ASN A 23 -29.72 -16.32 -1.28
C ASN A 23 -29.48 -14.82 -1.43
N GLN A 24 -29.91 -14.24 -2.56
CA GLN A 24 -29.78 -12.80 -2.76
C GLN A 24 -30.59 -12.01 -1.73
N ALA A 25 -30.00 -10.95 -1.19
CA ALA A 25 -30.64 -10.05 -0.23
C ALA A 25 -30.00 -8.67 -0.28
N ASN A 26 -30.74 -7.64 0.12
CA ASN A 26 -30.19 -6.33 0.40
C ASN A 26 -29.45 -6.40 1.73
N VAL A 27 -28.21 -5.89 1.74
CA VAL A 27 -27.39 -5.78 2.94
C VAL A 27 -27.09 -4.31 3.16
N LEU A 28 -27.63 -3.74 4.22
CA LEU A 28 -27.64 -2.31 4.48
C LEU A 28 -27.00 -2.03 5.84
N LEU A 29 -25.81 -1.42 5.83
CA LEU A 29 -25.11 -0.96 7.02
C LEU A 29 -25.42 0.51 7.27
N MET A 30 -25.90 0.86 8.46
CA MET A 30 -26.37 2.21 8.77
C MET A 30 -26.12 2.58 10.24
N ASP A 31 -26.07 3.89 10.52
CA ASP A 31 -26.04 4.37 11.91
C ASP A 31 -27.41 4.21 12.58
N SER A 32 -27.44 4.39 13.90
CA SER A 32 -28.66 4.27 14.71
C SER A 32 -29.78 5.23 14.29
N ASN A 33 -29.45 6.41 13.76
CA ASN A 33 -30.44 7.40 13.35
C ASN A 33 -31.11 7.01 12.03
N ASN A 34 -30.31 6.60 11.05
CA ASN A 34 -30.75 6.08 9.75
C ASN A 34 -31.52 4.77 9.92
N TYR A 35 -31.11 3.89 10.85
CA TYR A 35 -31.85 2.67 11.16
C TYR A 35 -33.25 2.93 11.70
N ARG A 36 -33.42 3.86 12.66
CA ARG A 36 -34.76 4.20 13.18
C ARG A 36 -35.69 4.68 12.07
N ARG A 37 -35.17 5.47 11.13
CA ARG A 37 -35.93 5.96 9.97
C ARG A 37 -36.30 4.82 9.03
N TYR A 38 -35.33 3.97 8.69
CA TYR A 38 -35.54 2.76 7.88
C TYR A 38 -36.60 1.83 8.51
N ALA A 39 -36.47 1.53 9.80
CA ALA A 39 -37.38 0.64 10.53
C ALA A 39 -38.82 1.20 10.64
N SER A 40 -38.97 2.54 10.73
CA SER A 40 -40.28 3.20 10.74
C SER A 40 -40.98 3.23 9.37
N GLY A 41 -40.32 2.80 8.29
CA GLY A 41 -40.86 2.85 6.94
C GLY A 41 -41.06 4.27 6.38
N ARG A 42 -40.54 5.30 7.06
CA ARG A 42 -40.64 6.69 6.61
C ARG A 42 -39.63 6.92 5.47
N GLY A 43 -40.14 6.95 4.24
CA GLY A 43 -39.39 7.30 3.04
C GLY A 43 -38.69 8.64 3.19
N GLY A 44 -37.42 8.69 2.79
CA GLY A 44 -36.56 9.85 2.90
C GLY A 44 -35.13 9.47 2.51
N ASN A 45 -34.22 10.46 2.54
CA ASN A 45 -32.82 10.28 2.18
C ASN A 45 -32.07 9.49 3.29
N ILE A 46 -32.30 8.17 3.36
CA ILE A 46 -31.65 7.27 4.31
C ILE A 46 -30.26 6.96 3.78
N LYS A 47 -29.24 7.26 4.58
CA LYS A 47 -27.85 6.94 4.24
C LYS A 47 -27.49 5.57 4.79
N TYR A 48 -27.01 4.70 3.91
CA TYR A 48 -26.50 3.39 4.25
C TYR A 48 -25.31 3.04 3.35
N VAL A 49 -24.53 2.05 3.77
CA VAL A 49 -23.44 1.46 2.99
C VAL A 49 -23.81 0.00 2.69
N GLY A 50 -23.61 -0.43 1.44
CA GLY A 50 -24.01 -1.76 0.97
C GLY A 50 -25.03 -1.68 -0.17
N GLY A 51 -25.84 -2.72 -0.34
CA GLY A 51 -26.78 -2.83 -1.44
C GLY A 51 -27.22 -4.28 -1.69
N LEU A 52 -27.77 -4.55 -2.88
CA LEU A 52 -28.19 -5.89 -3.28
C LEU A 52 -26.97 -6.81 -3.44
N VAL A 53 -26.90 -7.83 -2.61
CA VAL A 53 -25.88 -8.88 -2.68
C VAL A 53 -26.49 -10.10 -3.34
N LYS A 54 -25.94 -10.49 -4.51
CA LYS A 54 -26.40 -11.67 -5.25
C LYS A 54 -25.76 -12.98 -4.78
N ARG A 55 -24.53 -12.94 -4.26
CA ARG A 55 -23.76 -14.09 -3.72
C ARG A 55 -22.86 -13.63 -2.58
N GLY A 56 -22.73 -14.44 -1.52
CA GLY A 56 -21.85 -14.16 -0.37
C GLY A 56 -20.46 -14.81 -0.48
N PRO A 57 -19.51 -14.43 0.40
CA PRO A 57 -19.65 -13.43 1.45
C PRO A 57 -19.52 -11.99 0.93
N ALA A 58 -20.44 -11.11 1.33
CA ALA A 58 -20.31 -9.68 1.13
C ALA A 58 -19.39 -9.08 2.20
N ARG A 59 -18.56 -8.10 1.81
CA ARG A 59 -17.67 -7.39 2.73
C ARG A 59 -18.00 -5.90 2.68
N ILE A 60 -18.34 -5.31 3.82
CA ILE A 60 -18.71 -3.91 3.94
C ILE A 60 -17.78 -3.23 4.94
N THR A 61 -17.01 -2.24 4.46
CA THR A 61 -16.10 -1.47 5.30
C THR A 61 -16.85 -0.38 6.06
N VAL A 62 -16.58 -0.26 7.35
CA VAL A 62 -17.14 0.78 8.23
C VAL A 62 -16.53 2.14 7.85
N PRO A 63 -17.33 3.13 7.41
CA PRO A 63 -16.80 4.37 6.84
C PRO A 63 -16.30 5.36 7.90
N THR A 64 -16.89 5.34 9.11
CA THR A 64 -16.54 6.22 10.23
C THR A 64 -16.66 5.50 11.57
N ASN A 65 -15.95 5.99 12.58
CA ASN A 65 -16.11 5.52 13.95
C ASN A 65 -17.55 5.81 14.40
N GLY A 66 -18.24 4.83 14.98
CA GLY A 66 -19.59 5.05 15.47
C GLY A 66 -20.32 3.76 15.79
N HIS A 67 -21.59 3.90 16.18
CA HIS A 67 -22.49 2.79 16.44
C HIS A 67 -23.20 2.36 15.16
N TRP A 68 -23.06 1.09 14.77
CA TRP A 68 -23.53 0.60 13.48
C TRP A 68 -24.53 -0.55 13.62
N ILE A 69 -25.55 -0.52 12.76
CA ILE A 69 -26.60 -1.52 12.68
C ILE A 69 -26.65 -2.05 11.25
N LEU A 70 -26.69 -3.37 11.11
CA LEU A 70 -26.88 -4.05 9.85
C LEU A 70 -28.35 -4.48 9.72
N ALA A 71 -28.97 -4.11 8.61
CA ALA A 71 -30.26 -4.64 8.18
C ALA A 71 -30.05 -5.52 6.93
N VAL A 72 -30.67 -6.70 6.92
CA VAL A 72 -30.72 -7.58 5.75
C VAL A 72 -32.18 -7.83 5.39
N ASP A 73 -32.59 -7.50 4.17
CA ASP A 73 -33.97 -7.65 3.70
C ASP A 73 -34.02 -8.25 2.28
N LEU A 74 -35.17 -8.83 1.91
CA LEU A 74 -35.34 -9.46 0.59
C LEU A 74 -35.87 -8.50 -0.49
N GLY A 75 -35.97 -7.20 -0.21
CA GLY A 75 -36.43 -6.20 -1.19
C GLY A 75 -37.85 -6.45 -1.71
N GLY A 76 -38.70 -7.14 -0.94
CA GLY A 76 -40.05 -7.53 -1.34
C GLY A 76 -40.16 -8.95 -1.95
N ALA A 77 -39.06 -9.68 -2.11
CA ALA A 77 -39.09 -11.09 -2.50
C ALA A 77 -39.54 -11.98 -1.32
N ALA A 78 -40.33 -13.02 -1.62
CA ALA A 78 -40.76 -14.01 -0.64
C ALA A 78 -39.62 -14.98 -0.30
N GLY A 79 -39.41 -15.25 0.99
CA GLY A 79 -38.40 -16.21 1.44
C GLY A 79 -37.97 -15.98 2.88
N ARG A 80 -37.14 -16.90 3.40
CA ARG A 80 -36.56 -16.80 4.75
C ARG A 80 -35.15 -16.22 4.66
N ILE A 81 -34.88 -15.17 5.41
CA ILE A 81 -33.55 -14.54 5.47
C ILE A 81 -32.65 -15.40 6.37
N ASN A 82 -31.55 -15.91 5.79
CA ASN A 82 -30.51 -16.59 6.56
C ASN A 82 -29.16 -15.96 6.23
N ALA A 83 -28.61 -15.23 7.21
CA ALA A 83 -27.37 -14.49 7.08
C ALA A 83 -26.48 -14.75 8.31
N LYS A 84 -25.21 -15.10 8.07
CA LYS A 84 -24.18 -15.11 9.11
C LYS A 84 -23.41 -13.80 9.03
N VAL A 85 -23.26 -13.14 10.17
CA VAL A 85 -22.57 -11.85 10.26
C VAL A 85 -21.39 -11.99 11.20
N SER A 86 -20.20 -11.62 10.72
CA SER A 86 -18.99 -11.47 11.54
C SER A 86 -18.37 -10.10 11.31
N VAL A 87 -17.80 -9.52 12.36
CA VAL A 87 -17.03 -8.29 12.25
C VAL A 87 -15.57 -8.64 12.35
N GLU A 88 -14.84 -8.34 11.29
CA GLU A 88 -13.38 -8.38 11.29
C GLU A 88 -12.90 -7.01 11.75
N ALA A 89 -11.95 -7.00 12.69
CA ALA A 89 -11.26 -5.77 13.09
C ALA A 89 -10.73 -5.07 11.82
N PRO A 90 -10.60 -3.72 11.83
CA PRO A 90 -9.99 -3.04 10.70
C PRO A 90 -8.68 -3.75 10.37
N PRO A 91 -8.45 -4.16 9.10
CA PRO A 91 -7.14 -4.68 8.73
C PRO A 91 -6.11 -3.66 9.22
N ARG A 92 -5.11 -4.12 9.97
CA ARG A 92 -4.04 -3.23 10.43
C ARG A 92 -3.39 -2.65 9.17
N GLY A 93 -3.69 -1.39 8.89
CA GLY A 93 -3.36 -0.73 7.63
C GLY A 93 -4.42 -0.94 6.55
N ASN A 94 -5.28 0.06 6.38
CA ASN A 94 -5.73 0.58 5.09
C ASN A 94 -6.51 1.89 5.36
N LEU A 95 -5.91 3.02 4.97
CA LEU A 95 -6.57 4.32 4.95
C LEU A 95 -7.56 4.40 3.77
N PRO A 96 -8.61 5.24 3.86
CA PRO A 96 -9.60 5.38 2.80
C PRO A 96 -9.04 6.15 1.61
N GLU A 97 -9.55 5.86 0.41
CA GLU A 97 -9.39 6.72 -0.76
C GLU A 97 -9.91 8.14 -0.45
N PHE A 98 -9.01 9.12 -0.48
CA PHE A 98 -9.40 10.52 -0.52
C PHE A 98 -9.93 10.84 -1.92
N ARG A 99 -11.21 11.22 -1.99
CA ARG A 99 -11.80 11.80 -3.20
C ARG A 99 -11.04 13.07 -3.58
N SER A 100 -10.64 13.13 -4.86
CA SER A 100 -10.12 14.31 -5.53
C SER A 100 -11.15 15.44 -5.45
N ALA A 101 -10.78 16.54 -4.82
CA ALA A 101 -11.41 17.84 -5.02
C ALA A 101 -10.37 18.73 -5.71
N ALA A 102 -10.82 19.39 -6.77
CA ALA A 102 -10.05 20.19 -7.71
C ALA A 102 -9.06 21.18 -7.05
N GLU A 103 -7.98 21.43 -7.78
CA GLU A 103 -6.85 22.33 -7.48
C GLU A 103 -7.27 23.77 -7.10
N PRO A 104 -6.30 24.54 -6.58
CA PRO A 104 -5.91 25.75 -7.28
C PRO A 104 -4.48 25.66 -7.78
N THR A 105 -4.36 25.87 -9.09
CA THR A 105 -3.16 26.23 -9.84
C THR A 105 -2.46 27.44 -9.23
N LEU A 106 -1.17 27.31 -8.89
CA LEU A 106 -0.22 28.41 -8.93
C LEU A 106 1.12 27.93 -9.50
N SER A 107 1.53 28.66 -10.53
CA SER A 107 2.59 28.42 -11.49
C SER A 107 3.99 28.29 -10.89
N GLY A 108 4.74 27.35 -11.44
CA GLY A 108 6.17 27.16 -11.22
C GLY A 108 6.68 26.00 -12.07
N SER A 109 6.79 26.24 -13.38
CA SER A 109 7.17 25.26 -14.39
C SER A 109 8.57 24.68 -14.15
N ILE A 110 8.65 23.49 -13.56
CA ILE A 110 9.75 22.55 -13.82
C ILE A 110 9.09 21.31 -14.40
N ALA A 111 9.29 21.10 -15.70
CA ALA A 111 8.81 19.90 -16.39
C ALA A 111 9.53 18.67 -15.81
N THR A 112 8.93 18.06 -14.80
CA THR A 112 9.28 16.72 -14.35
C THR A 112 8.88 15.75 -15.45
N ARG A 113 9.85 15.35 -16.28
CA ARG A 113 9.65 14.25 -17.23
C ARG A 113 9.35 12.98 -16.43
N THR A 114 8.15 12.44 -16.59
CA THR A 114 7.80 11.09 -16.15
C THR A 114 8.73 10.09 -16.84
N PRO A 115 9.45 9.21 -16.12
CA PRO A 115 10.22 8.15 -16.76
C PRO A 115 9.30 7.26 -17.58
N THR A 116 9.67 7.01 -18.83
CA THR A 116 8.88 6.18 -19.75
C THR A 116 8.94 4.72 -19.26
N PRO A 117 7.81 4.05 -18.99
CA PRO A 117 7.82 2.62 -18.68
C PRO A 117 8.44 1.82 -19.84
N PRO A 118 9.19 0.74 -19.58
CA PRO A 118 9.77 -0.07 -20.63
C PRO A 118 8.67 -0.68 -21.51
N THR A 119 8.97 -0.79 -22.80
CA THR A 119 8.00 -1.08 -23.85
C THR A 119 7.43 -2.50 -23.81
N SER A 120 7.91 -3.39 -22.93
CA SER A 120 7.36 -4.75 -22.76
C SER A 120 7.56 -5.31 -21.35
N ALA A 121 6.45 -5.61 -20.67
CA ALA A 121 6.43 -6.27 -19.35
C ALA A 121 6.85 -7.75 -19.38
N THR A 122 7.09 -8.30 -20.57
CA THR A 122 7.38 -9.72 -20.81
C THR A 122 8.85 -10.09 -20.52
N GLU A 123 9.79 -9.14 -20.54
CA GLU A 123 11.22 -9.39 -20.28
C GLU A 123 11.60 -9.37 -18.79
N LEU A 124 10.66 -9.03 -17.91
CA LEU A 124 10.87 -8.82 -16.48
C LEU A 124 9.98 -9.72 -15.60
N ASN A 125 9.55 -10.89 -16.11
CA ASN A 125 8.69 -11.83 -15.38
C ASN A 125 7.40 -11.18 -14.79
N GLY A 126 6.82 -10.19 -15.48
CA GLY A 126 5.63 -9.47 -15.02
C GLY A 126 5.91 -8.24 -14.12
N GLN A 127 7.18 -7.95 -13.82
CA GLN A 127 7.61 -6.70 -13.22
C GLN A 127 7.84 -5.63 -14.30
N THR A 128 7.78 -4.34 -13.94
CA THR A 128 7.92 -3.23 -14.90
C THR A 128 9.28 -2.54 -14.78
N TRP A 129 9.99 -2.72 -13.67
CA TRP A 129 11.26 -2.02 -13.42
C TRP A 129 12.29 -2.96 -12.76
N ASP A 130 13.57 -2.62 -12.80
CA ASP A 130 14.59 -3.36 -12.05
C ASP A 130 14.66 -2.86 -10.60
N VAL A 131 14.64 -1.54 -10.42
CA VAL A 131 14.79 -0.92 -9.10
C VAL A 131 13.68 0.08 -8.86
N PHE A 132 12.99 -0.05 -7.75
CA PHE A 132 12.17 0.99 -7.15
C PHE A 132 13.01 1.80 -6.16
N LEU A 133 13.02 3.13 -6.26
CA LEU A 133 13.79 4.02 -5.39
C LEU A 133 12.88 4.89 -4.51
N SER A 134 12.78 4.52 -3.23
CA SER A 134 12.07 5.27 -2.19
C SER A 134 13.01 6.28 -1.53
N HIS A 135 12.56 7.53 -1.41
CA HIS A 135 13.33 8.63 -0.83
C HIS A 135 12.40 9.70 -0.24
N ALA A 136 12.92 10.54 0.65
CA ALA A 136 12.22 11.75 1.05
C ALA A 136 12.38 12.83 -0.04
N SER A 137 11.38 13.69 -0.21
CA SER A 137 11.42 14.73 -1.25
C SER A 137 12.61 15.68 -1.09
N GLU A 138 13.06 15.87 0.15
CA GLU A 138 14.23 16.64 0.54
C GLU A 138 15.56 16.05 0.00
N ASP A 139 15.63 14.72 -0.16
CA ASP A 139 16.84 14.02 -0.64
C ASP A 139 16.85 13.83 -2.16
N LYS A 140 15.85 14.39 -2.86
CA LYS A 140 15.63 14.14 -4.28
C LYS A 140 16.80 14.61 -5.13
N GLU A 141 17.27 15.83 -4.90
CA GLU A 141 18.35 16.43 -5.69
C GLU A 141 19.73 15.94 -5.26
N THR A 142 19.90 15.64 -3.97
CA THR A 142 21.19 15.27 -3.38
C THR A 142 21.54 13.79 -3.63
N VAL A 143 20.55 12.89 -3.62
CA VAL A 143 20.79 11.44 -3.73
C VAL A 143 19.91 10.78 -4.78
N ALA A 144 18.60 10.99 -4.73
CA ALA A 144 17.69 10.12 -5.46
C ALA A 144 17.79 10.28 -6.98
N VAL A 145 17.84 11.51 -7.48
CA VAL A 145 18.02 11.81 -8.92
C VAL A 145 19.42 11.43 -9.40
N PRO A 146 20.52 11.78 -8.70
CA PRO A 146 21.85 11.31 -9.07
C PRO A 146 21.98 9.77 -9.14
N LEU A 147 21.43 9.06 -8.15
CA LEU A 147 21.47 7.61 -8.11
C LEU A 147 20.62 6.98 -9.24
N ALA A 148 19.41 7.49 -9.48
CA ALA A 148 18.58 7.02 -10.57
C ALA A 148 19.27 7.20 -11.94
N LYS A 149 19.85 8.38 -12.19
CA LYS A 149 20.62 8.64 -13.43
C LYS A 149 21.83 7.71 -13.56
N ALA A 150 22.54 7.47 -12.47
CA ALA A 150 23.69 6.57 -12.46
C ALA A 150 23.28 5.13 -12.80
N LEU A 151 22.15 4.65 -12.29
CA LEU A 151 21.59 3.34 -12.61
C LEU A 151 21.09 3.26 -14.06
N GLU A 152 20.36 4.27 -14.53
CA GLU A 152 19.87 4.34 -15.91
C GLU A 152 21.02 4.33 -16.93
N ALA A 153 22.11 5.05 -16.65
CA ALA A 153 23.31 5.05 -17.48
C ALA A 153 23.97 3.65 -17.59
N ARG A 154 23.65 2.73 -16.68
CA ARG A 154 24.11 1.33 -16.67
C ARG A 154 23.07 0.36 -17.25
N GLY A 155 22.00 0.87 -17.85
CA GLY A 155 20.94 0.05 -18.44
C GLY A 155 19.96 -0.56 -17.43
N ILE A 156 19.92 -0.02 -16.20
CA ILE A 156 18.97 -0.43 -15.16
C ILE A 156 17.73 0.45 -15.26
N THR A 157 16.55 -0.16 -15.33
CA THR A 157 15.27 0.55 -15.35
C THR A 157 14.88 0.94 -13.92
N VAL A 158 14.70 2.24 -13.68
CA VAL A 158 14.44 2.77 -12.34
C VAL A 158 13.06 3.40 -12.26
N TRP A 159 12.29 3.02 -11.25
CA TRP A 159 11.11 3.74 -10.82
C TRP A 159 11.44 4.64 -9.64
N LEU A 160 11.56 5.94 -9.90
CA LEU A 160 11.67 6.95 -8.85
C LEU A 160 10.28 7.24 -8.27
N ASP A 161 10.10 7.05 -6.97
CA ASP A 161 8.82 7.33 -6.31
C ASP A 161 8.49 8.83 -6.41
N GLN A 162 7.40 9.16 -7.11
CA GLN A 162 6.94 10.54 -7.31
C GLN A 162 5.99 11.00 -6.21
N ALA A 163 5.59 10.11 -5.28
CA ALA A 163 4.66 10.47 -4.24
C ALA A 163 5.36 11.24 -3.12
N VAL A 164 5.11 12.55 -3.06
CA VAL A 164 5.33 13.38 -1.86
C VAL A 164 4.82 12.60 -0.66
N ILE A 165 5.72 12.17 0.22
CA ILE A 165 5.33 11.44 1.44
C ILE A 165 4.46 12.37 2.28
N ARG A 166 3.19 12.01 2.46
CA ARG A 166 2.26 12.76 3.31
C ARG A 166 2.13 12.06 4.65
N MET A 167 1.91 12.83 5.71
CA MET A 167 1.61 12.27 7.02
C MET A 167 0.43 11.30 6.91
N GLY A 168 0.67 10.04 7.32
CA GLY A 168 -0.32 8.96 7.26
C GLY A 168 -0.16 7.99 6.10
N ASP A 169 0.75 8.19 5.13
CA ASP A 169 1.09 7.12 4.18
C ASP A 169 1.57 5.86 4.94
N SER A 170 1.37 4.66 4.37
CA SER A 170 1.98 3.45 4.93
C SER A 170 3.23 3.05 4.18
N LEU A 171 4.36 3.06 4.89
CA LEU A 171 5.66 2.71 4.34
C LEU A 171 5.69 1.28 3.79
N ARG A 172 5.10 0.35 4.55
CA ARG A 172 4.99 -1.06 4.15
C ARG A 172 4.25 -1.21 2.82
N GLN A 173 3.11 -0.54 2.66
CA GLN A 173 2.31 -0.64 1.42
C GLN A 173 3.03 -0.04 0.20
N ARG A 174 3.83 1.01 0.41
CA ARG A 174 4.65 1.62 -0.65
C ARG A 174 5.75 0.67 -1.09
N ILE A 175 6.48 0.10 -0.13
CA ILE A 175 7.54 -0.88 -0.44
C ILE A 175 6.94 -2.14 -1.08
N ASP A 176 5.82 -2.65 -0.58
CA ASP A 176 5.11 -3.79 -1.18
C ASP A 176 4.74 -3.52 -2.64
N ARG A 177 4.30 -2.30 -2.95
CA ARG A 177 3.99 -1.89 -4.33
C ARG A 177 5.25 -1.86 -5.18
N GLY A 178 6.31 -1.23 -4.68
CA GLY A 178 7.61 -1.17 -5.33
C GLY A 178 8.16 -2.57 -5.65
N ILE A 179 8.17 -3.48 -4.68
CA ILE A 179 8.65 -4.86 -4.84
C ILE A 179 7.77 -5.67 -5.81
N ARG A 180 6.46 -5.41 -5.89
CA ARG A 180 5.61 -6.09 -6.88
C ARG A 180 5.92 -5.65 -8.31
N SER A 181 6.26 -4.39 -8.50
CA SER A 181 6.59 -3.82 -9.81
C SER A 181 8.07 -3.90 -10.15
N SER A 182 8.93 -4.29 -9.21
CA SER A 182 10.38 -4.18 -9.35
C SER A 182 11.15 -5.35 -8.73
N ARG A 183 12.32 -5.66 -9.29
CA ARG A 183 13.19 -6.75 -8.78
C ARG A 183 13.72 -6.42 -7.39
N PHE A 184 14.13 -5.16 -7.21
CA PHE A 184 14.65 -4.62 -5.96
C PHE A 184 13.94 -3.32 -5.56
N ALA A 185 13.92 -3.03 -4.26
CA ALA A 185 13.50 -1.77 -3.67
C ALA A 185 14.68 -1.16 -2.91
N ALA A 186 15.25 -0.08 -3.45
CA ALA A 186 16.24 0.73 -2.77
C ALA A 186 15.54 1.81 -1.93
N VAL A 187 15.95 1.97 -0.66
CA VAL A 187 15.33 2.92 0.26
C VAL A 187 16.39 3.84 0.85
N VAL A 188 16.29 5.13 0.54
CA VAL A 188 17.16 6.18 1.09
C VAL A 188 16.65 6.58 2.47
N LEU A 189 17.39 6.18 3.50
CA LEU A 189 17.14 6.45 4.91
C LEU A 189 17.96 7.67 5.33
N SER A 190 17.28 8.79 5.49
CA SER A 190 17.83 10.07 5.94
C SER A 190 17.04 10.61 7.14
N ASP A 191 17.53 11.68 7.76
CA ASP A 191 16.76 12.39 8.79
C ASP A 191 15.41 12.90 8.24
N ALA A 192 15.38 13.38 7.00
CA ALA A 192 14.15 13.80 6.34
C ALA A 192 13.18 12.63 6.13
N TYR A 193 13.71 11.43 5.87
CA TYR A 193 12.92 10.21 5.74
C TYR A 193 12.29 9.80 7.08
N PHE A 194 13.07 9.78 8.16
CA PHE A 194 12.56 9.43 9.49
C PHE A 194 11.56 10.46 10.04
N SER A 195 11.74 11.73 9.67
CA SER A 195 10.87 12.84 10.09
C SER A 195 9.45 12.78 9.48
N LYS A 196 9.16 11.86 8.55
CA LYS A 196 7.82 11.68 7.96
C LYS A 196 6.78 11.05 8.90
N GLY A 197 7.18 10.71 10.13
CA GLY A 197 6.27 10.21 11.16
C GLY A 197 5.96 8.73 11.01
N TRP A 198 6.87 7.95 10.43
CA TRP A 198 6.75 6.50 10.37
C TRP A 198 6.68 5.91 11.77
N THR A 199 5.76 4.99 11.99
CA THR A 199 5.77 4.25 13.25
C THR A 199 6.97 3.31 13.28
N GLN A 200 7.53 3.07 14.46
CA GLN A 200 8.61 2.09 14.64
C GLN A 200 8.21 0.72 14.06
N TYR A 201 6.95 0.32 14.19
CA TYR A 201 6.40 -0.91 13.59
C TYR A 201 6.49 -0.93 12.05
N GLU A 202 6.37 0.22 11.38
CA GLU A 202 6.51 0.32 9.94
C GLU A 202 7.97 0.24 9.50
N LEU A 203 8.86 0.90 10.24
CA LEU A 203 10.31 0.82 10.00
C LEU A 203 10.85 -0.60 10.25
N ASP A 204 10.46 -1.24 11.34
CA ASP A 204 10.77 -2.66 11.58
C ASP A 204 10.12 -3.57 10.53
N GLY A 205 9.03 -3.12 9.92
CA GLY A 205 8.41 -3.77 8.77
C GLY A 205 9.32 -3.90 7.57
N ILE A 206 10.11 -2.86 7.29
CA ILE A 206 11.11 -2.86 6.22
C ILE A 206 12.05 -4.06 6.37
N VAL A 207 12.50 -4.32 7.59
CA VAL A 207 13.43 -5.41 7.91
C VAL A 207 12.83 -6.77 7.58
N THR A 208 11.53 -6.94 7.83
CA THR A 208 10.79 -8.20 7.61
C THR A 208 10.31 -8.42 6.18
N LEU A 209 10.34 -7.42 5.29
CA LEU A 209 9.89 -7.58 3.90
C LEU A 209 10.82 -8.43 3.02
N GLY A 210 11.92 -8.97 3.59
CA GLY A 210 12.79 -9.97 2.98
C GLY A 210 12.37 -11.44 3.22
N VAL A 211 11.17 -11.70 3.74
CA VAL A 211 10.73 -13.06 4.07
C VAL A 211 10.31 -13.80 2.79
N GLY A 212 11.10 -14.82 2.43
CA GLY A 212 11.04 -15.56 1.18
C GLY A 212 12.41 -15.97 0.63
N GLY A 213 13.51 -15.60 1.31
CA GLY A 213 14.87 -16.00 0.95
C GLY A 213 15.53 -15.14 -0.14
N ARG A 214 14.87 -14.07 -0.61
CA ARG A 214 15.47 -13.05 -1.49
C ARG A 214 15.45 -11.70 -0.78
N GLN A 215 16.63 -11.15 -0.50
CA GLN A 215 16.77 -9.80 0.05
C GLN A 215 16.55 -8.77 -1.08
N ASN A 216 15.29 -8.52 -1.42
CA ASN A 216 14.92 -7.58 -2.48
C ASN A 216 14.87 -6.12 -2.00
N LEU A 217 15.34 -5.84 -0.79
CA LEU A 217 15.34 -4.50 -0.20
C LEU A 217 16.77 -4.06 0.12
N LEU A 218 17.14 -2.89 -0.41
CA LEU A 218 18.49 -2.32 -0.34
C LEU A 218 18.43 -0.99 0.46
N PRO A 219 18.70 -1.01 1.77
CA PRO A 219 18.75 0.21 2.57
C PRO A 219 20.02 1.02 2.26
N ILE A 220 19.85 2.33 2.07
CA ILE A 220 20.92 3.30 1.80
C ILE A 220 20.83 4.40 2.86
N TRP A 221 21.83 4.52 3.74
CA TRP A 221 21.91 5.59 4.72
C TRP A 221 22.46 6.87 4.08
N HIS A 222 21.75 7.98 4.30
CA HIS A 222 22.15 9.30 3.82
C HIS A 222 22.10 10.33 4.95
N GLY A 223 23.25 10.91 5.29
CA GLY A 223 23.33 11.93 6.33
C GLY A 223 23.04 11.43 7.75
N VAL A 224 22.89 10.12 7.94
CA VAL A 224 22.58 9.49 9.23
C VAL A 224 23.68 8.51 9.63
N ASN A 225 23.88 8.36 10.94
CA ASN A 225 24.76 7.35 11.51
C ASN A 225 23.95 6.22 12.15
N GLN A 226 24.62 5.13 12.56
CA GLN A 226 23.97 3.97 13.15
C GLN A 226 23.12 4.33 14.37
N ALA A 227 23.56 5.26 15.22
CA ALA A 227 22.81 5.70 16.39
C ALA A 227 21.51 6.43 16.01
N GLY A 228 21.56 7.30 15.00
CA GLY A 228 20.38 7.99 14.46
C GLY A 228 19.38 7.02 13.82
N VAL A 229 19.86 6.00 13.13
CA VAL A 229 19.01 4.92 12.61
C VAL A 229 18.41 4.10 13.75
N ALA A 230 19.21 3.70 14.74
CA ALA A 230 18.78 2.89 15.88
C ALA A 230 17.74 3.61 16.76
N ALA A 231 17.83 4.94 16.90
CA ALA A 231 16.85 5.74 17.62
C ALA A 231 15.45 5.66 16.98
N ASN A 232 15.38 5.43 15.66
CA ASN A 232 14.12 5.28 14.92
C ASN A 232 13.70 3.81 14.77
N SER A 233 14.65 2.91 14.48
CA SER A 233 14.45 1.47 14.39
C SER A 233 15.77 0.74 14.65
N PRO A 234 15.92 0.12 15.84
CA PRO A 234 17.08 -0.71 16.17
C PRO A 234 17.28 -1.85 15.16
N SER A 235 16.18 -2.51 14.76
CA SER A 235 16.19 -3.62 13.80
C SER A 235 16.77 -3.24 12.44
N LEU A 236 16.61 -1.97 12.04
CA LEU A 236 17.13 -1.45 10.77
C LEU A 236 18.60 -1.03 10.88
N ALA A 237 19.03 -0.58 12.06
CA ALA A 237 20.42 -0.25 12.34
C ALA A 237 21.34 -1.48 12.31
N ASP A 238 20.80 -2.66 12.63
CA ASP A 238 21.52 -3.93 12.61
C ASP A 238 21.56 -4.59 11.21
N LYS A 239 20.90 -4.00 10.20
CA LYS A 239 20.97 -4.49 8.82
C LYS A 239 22.17 -3.91 8.08
N LEU A 240 22.76 -4.75 7.21
CA LEU A 240 23.73 -4.32 6.22
C LEU A 240 23.09 -3.29 5.28
N ALA A 241 23.55 -2.04 5.39
CA ALA A 241 23.15 -0.92 4.54
C ALA A 241 24.38 -0.31 3.88
N ARG A 242 24.19 0.38 2.75
CA ARG A 242 25.23 1.23 2.17
C ARG A 242 25.09 2.65 2.66
N SER A 243 26.20 3.32 2.94
CA SER A 243 26.24 4.67 3.48
C SER A 243 26.80 5.61 2.42
N THR A 244 26.09 6.69 2.12
CA THR A 244 26.62 7.74 1.23
C THR A 244 27.75 8.54 1.86
N ALA A 245 28.01 8.38 3.16
CA ALA A 245 29.16 8.99 3.83
C ALA A 245 30.46 8.26 3.49
N ASP A 246 30.38 6.94 3.29
CA ASP A 246 31.55 6.07 3.10
C ASP A 246 31.70 5.60 1.64
N THR A 247 30.64 5.74 0.84
CA THR A 247 30.59 5.23 -0.53
C THR A 247 29.96 6.25 -1.47
N THR A 248 30.55 6.43 -2.65
CA THR A 248 30.02 7.36 -3.65
C THR A 248 28.71 6.83 -4.27
N ILE A 249 27.88 7.74 -4.78
CA ILE A 249 26.63 7.37 -5.48
C ILE A 249 26.91 6.45 -6.68
N HIS A 250 28.03 6.66 -7.38
CA HIS A 250 28.43 5.82 -8.50
C HIS A 250 28.77 4.40 -8.08
N ALA A 251 29.51 4.23 -6.97
CA ALA A 251 29.84 2.91 -6.44
C ALA A 251 28.61 2.19 -5.89
N ILE A 252 27.69 2.90 -5.22
CA ILE A 252 26.38 2.34 -4.82
C ILE A 252 25.60 1.87 -6.06
N ALA A 253 25.62 2.65 -7.16
CA ALA A 253 24.96 2.26 -8.41
C ALA A 253 25.59 1.04 -9.09
N ASP A 254 26.93 0.90 -9.03
CA ASP A 254 27.65 -0.26 -9.54
C ASP A 254 27.22 -1.54 -8.79
N GLU A 255 27.20 -1.51 -7.46
CA GLU A 255 26.79 -2.66 -6.64
C GLU A 255 25.33 -3.07 -6.89
N ILE A 256 24.42 -2.10 -6.98
CA ILE A 256 23.01 -2.37 -7.30
C ILE A 256 22.89 -2.99 -8.70
N THR A 257 23.68 -2.52 -9.66
CA THR A 257 23.71 -3.03 -11.03
C THR A 257 24.16 -4.49 -11.08
N GLU A 258 25.19 -4.85 -10.31
CA GLU A 258 25.64 -6.24 -10.18
C GLU A 258 24.53 -7.14 -9.62
N LEU A 259 23.86 -6.72 -8.54
CA LEU A 259 22.74 -7.46 -7.95
C LEU A 259 21.59 -7.67 -8.94
N VAL A 260 21.24 -6.64 -9.73
CA VAL A 260 20.21 -6.74 -10.76
C VAL A 260 20.61 -7.73 -11.85
N ASN A 261 21.85 -7.65 -12.34
CA ASN A 261 22.33 -8.52 -13.40
C ASN A 261 22.38 -9.99 -12.94
N ASP A 262 22.79 -10.25 -11.70
CA ASP A 262 22.77 -11.59 -11.12
C ASP A 262 21.34 -12.15 -11.00
N ALA A 263 20.39 -11.31 -10.57
CA ALA A 263 18.98 -11.70 -10.54
C ALA A 263 18.43 -12.03 -11.94
N ARG A 264 18.76 -11.22 -12.96
CA ARG A 264 18.38 -11.46 -14.36
C ARG A 264 18.95 -12.78 -14.89
N ARG A 265 20.22 -13.08 -14.63
CA ARG A 265 20.86 -14.36 -15.01
C ARG A 265 20.19 -15.55 -14.34
N ALA A 266 19.93 -15.46 -13.03
CA ALA A 266 19.30 -16.54 -12.26
C ALA A 266 17.86 -16.85 -12.73
N GLU A 267 17.15 -15.86 -13.27
CA GLU A 267 15.81 -16.04 -13.83
C GLU A 267 15.84 -16.67 -15.22
N GLY A 268 16.77 -16.25 -16.09
CA GLY A 268 16.97 -16.86 -17.40
C GLY A 268 17.27 -18.37 -17.30
N GLN A 269 18.07 -18.77 -16.32
CA GLN A 269 18.41 -20.18 -16.09
C GLN A 269 17.21 -21.03 -15.60
N ARG A 270 16.28 -20.44 -14.84
CA ARG A 270 15.07 -21.14 -14.35
C ARG A 270 14.03 -21.33 -15.44
N GLY A 271 13.90 -20.38 -16.37
CA GLY A 271 13.00 -20.51 -17.51
C GLY A 271 13.44 -21.63 -18.47
N HIS A 272 14.74 -21.86 -18.61
CA HIS A 272 15.29 -22.92 -19.45
C HIS A 272 15.04 -24.32 -18.85
N ASN A 273 15.27 -24.50 -17.54
CA ASN A 273 15.07 -25.80 -16.86
C ASN A 273 13.59 -26.20 -16.65
N ALA A 274 12.62 -25.31 -16.89
CA ALA A 274 11.19 -25.61 -16.76
C ALA A 274 10.53 -25.96 -18.11
N ALA A 275 11.27 -25.84 -19.21
CA ALA A 275 10.80 -26.09 -20.57
C ALA A 275 11.34 -27.39 -21.19
N ASP A 276 12.27 -28.08 -20.51
CA ASP A 276 12.75 -29.45 -20.78
C ASP A 276 12.06 -30.46 -19.85
#